data_AF-A0A9N9SJ48-F1
#
_entry.id   AF-A0A9N9SJ48-F1
#
_cell.length_a   1.000
_cell.length_b   1.000
_cell.length_c   1.000
_cell.angle_alpha   90.00
_cell.angle_beta   90.00
_cell.angle_gamma   90.00
#
_symmetry.space_group_name_H-M   'P 1'
#
loop_
_entity.id
_entity.type
_entity.pdbx_description
1 polymer ?
#
loop_
_entity_poly.entity_id
_entity_poly.type
_entity_poly.pdbx_seq_one_letter_code
_entity_poly.pdbx_strand_id
1 'polypeptide(L)'
;MVEDKNLKQIVSQNHVMRGIASEVLGAIHVFKNMLMNYTIQPREKENTSMFIRYPTLNFPMDTVDEMEKFDYIMANENDSSESIDELSKYGGTICYNFVKRILTISITNNLARQYSFYGRKGKRSFHLSSLSKIVVRAAEKAGVSKNYKEAESAVQSWLKRSVERLNAKDNKRQ
;
A
#
# COMPACT_ATOMS: atom_id res chain seq x y z
N MET A 1 -22.43 -48.65 -42.49
CA MET A 1 -21.76 -47.59 -43.28
C MET A 1 -21.88 -46.18 -42.70
N VAL A 2 -22.96 -45.83 -41.99
CA VAL A 2 -23.14 -44.47 -41.40
C VAL A 2 -22.25 -44.25 -40.17
N GLU A 3 -22.04 -45.28 -39.35
CA GLU A 3 -21.23 -45.23 -38.11
C GLU A 3 -19.76 -44.90 -38.34
N ASP A 4 -19.14 -45.49 -39.37
CA ASP A 4 -17.72 -45.28 -39.71
C ASP A 4 -17.46 -43.86 -40.24
N LYS A 5 -18.47 -43.24 -40.89
CA LYS A 5 -18.39 -41.83 -41.33
C LYS A 5 -18.45 -40.87 -40.15
N ASN A 6 -19.31 -41.15 -39.16
CA ASN A 6 -19.39 -40.38 -37.92
C ASN A 6 -18.12 -40.53 -37.08
N LEU A 7 -17.53 -41.73 -37.00
CA LEU A 7 -16.28 -41.97 -36.27
C LEU A 7 -15.11 -41.17 -36.87
N LYS A 8 -14.97 -41.18 -38.20
CA LYS A 8 -13.96 -40.39 -38.92
C LYS A 8 -14.14 -38.88 -38.70
N GLN A 9 -15.38 -38.42 -38.65
CA GLN A 9 -15.69 -37.02 -38.36
C GLN A 9 -15.31 -36.64 -36.92
N ILE A 10 -15.58 -37.49 -35.93
CA ILE A 10 -15.19 -37.28 -34.53
C ILE A 10 -13.66 -37.24 -34.40
N VAL A 11 -12.94 -38.16 -35.06
CA VAL A 11 -11.48 -38.18 -35.05
C VAL A 11 -10.93 -36.89 -35.68
N SER A 12 -11.49 -36.43 -36.79
CA SER A 12 -11.11 -35.16 -37.41
C SER A 12 -11.35 -33.96 -36.48
N GLN A 13 -12.49 -33.91 -35.80
CA GLN A 13 -12.78 -32.85 -34.82
C GLN A 13 -11.80 -32.87 -33.65
N ASN A 14 -11.40 -34.05 -33.17
CA ASN A 14 -10.41 -34.18 -32.12
C ASN A 14 -9.03 -33.65 -32.53
N HIS A 15 -8.62 -33.86 -33.79
CA HIS A 15 -7.38 -33.28 -34.30
C HIS A 15 -7.43 -31.76 -34.34
N VAL A 16 -8.55 -31.18 -34.77
CA VAL A 16 -8.76 -29.73 -34.76
C VAL A 16 -8.72 -29.18 -33.33
N MET A 17 -9.42 -29.82 -32.39
CA MET A 17 -9.42 -29.43 -30.98
C MET A 17 -8.03 -29.49 -30.34
N ARG A 18 -7.21 -30.48 -30.70
CA ARG A 18 -5.80 -30.56 -30.26
C ARG A 18 -4.97 -29.41 -30.81
N GLY A 19 -5.19 -29.01 -32.06
CA GLY A 19 -4.53 -27.85 -32.67
C GLY A 19 -4.83 -26.57 -31.91
N ILE A 20 -6.13 -26.30 -31.67
CA ILE A 20 -6.58 -25.12 -30.93
C ILE A 20 -6.01 -25.10 -29.50
N ALA A 21 -6.02 -26.25 -28.81
CA ALA A 21 -5.46 -26.34 -27.46
C ALA A 21 -3.95 -26.04 -27.43
N SER A 22 -3.21 -26.49 -28.45
CA SER A 22 -1.78 -26.20 -28.59
C SER A 22 -1.51 -24.71 -28.84
N GLU A 23 -2.33 -24.05 -29.66
CA GLU A 23 -2.23 -22.61 -29.92
C GLU A 23 -2.53 -21.78 -28.67
N VAL A 24 -3.60 -22.12 -27.95
CA VAL A 24 -3.97 -21.45 -26.69
C VAL A 24 -2.87 -21.64 -25.64
N LEU A 25 -2.31 -22.84 -25.52
CA LEU A 25 -1.20 -23.10 -24.60
C LEU A 25 0.03 -22.26 -24.96
N GLY A 26 0.34 -22.12 -26.25
CA GLY A 26 1.40 -21.25 -26.75
C GLY A 26 1.16 -19.79 -26.39
N ALA A 27 -0.05 -19.27 -26.63
CA ALA A 27 -0.42 -17.90 -26.27
C ALA A 27 -0.31 -17.64 -24.76
N ILE A 28 -0.75 -18.59 -23.92
CA ILE A 28 -0.62 -18.50 -22.47
C ILE A 28 0.85 -18.46 -22.05
N HIS A 29 1.72 -19.29 -22.66
CA HIS A 29 3.14 -19.30 -22.33
C HIS A 29 3.81 -17.96 -22.69
N VAL A 30 3.49 -17.40 -23.86
CA VAL A 30 3.96 -16.07 -24.27
C VAL A 30 3.46 -15.01 -23.30
N PHE A 31 2.17 -15.02 -22.94
CA PHE A 31 1.61 -14.06 -22.00
C PHE A 31 2.25 -14.16 -20.60
N LYS A 32 2.46 -15.38 -20.10
CA LYS A 32 3.18 -15.62 -18.84
C LYS A 32 4.59 -15.04 -18.89
N ASN A 33 5.33 -15.26 -19.98
CA ASN A 33 6.67 -14.72 -20.13
C ASN A 33 6.66 -13.19 -20.24
N MET A 34 5.68 -12.61 -20.93
CA MET A 34 5.48 -11.16 -20.98
C MET A 34 5.19 -10.58 -19.59
N LEU A 35 4.32 -11.21 -18.80
CA LEU A 35 4.03 -10.79 -17.43
C LEU A 35 5.25 -10.92 -16.50
N MET A 36 6.01 -12.01 -16.62
CA MET A 36 7.24 -12.20 -15.84
C MET A 36 8.28 -11.14 -16.21
N ASN A 37 8.44 -10.84 -17.50
CA ASN A 37 9.35 -9.80 -17.97
C ASN A 37 8.91 -8.40 -17.53
N TYR A 38 7.60 -8.12 -17.48
CA TYR A 38 7.06 -6.87 -16.95
C TYR A 38 7.32 -6.73 -15.44
N THR A 39 7.15 -7.80 -14.68
CA THR A 39 7.45 -7.84 -13.24
C THR A 39 8.94 -7.64 -12.95
N ILE A 40 9.82 -8.03 -13.89
CA ILE A 40 11.28 -7.93 -13.76
C ILE A 40 11.84 -6.63 -14.38
N GLN A 41 11.03 -5.79 -15.03
CA GLN A 41 11.52 -4.45 -15.38
C GLN A 41 11.73 -3.68 -14.07
N PRO A 42 12.98 -3.26 -13.75
CA PRO A 42 13.18 -2.34 -12.66
C PRO A 42 12.41 -1.09 -13.06
N ARG A 43 11.33 -0.78 -12.34
CA ARG A 43 10.71 0.54 -12.45
C ARG A 43 11.86 1.52 -12.27
N GLU A 44 12.13 2.35 -13.27
CA GLU A 44 13.12 3.40 -13.13
C GLU A 44 12.75 4.12 -11.82
N LYS A 45 13.71 4.20 -10.89
CA LYS A 45 13.52 4.94 -9.65
C LYS A 45 13.41 6.42 -10.04
N GLU A 46 12.25 6.81 -10.54
CA GLU A 46 11.86 8.20 -10.49
C GLU A 46 11.99 8.59 -9.02
N ASN A 47 12.93 9.48 -8.71
CA ASN A 47 13.15 10.04 -7.37
C ASN A 47 12.00 10.98 -6.98
N THR A 48 10.78 10.60 -7.31
CA THR A 48 9.54 11.31 -7.06
C THR A 48 8.99 10.81 -5.74
N SER A 49 8.93 11.73 -4.77
CA SER A 49 8.41 11.48 -3.43
C SER A 49 6.98 10.91 -3.47
N MET A 50 6.67 9.98 -2.55
CA MET A 50 5.34 9.40 -2.36
C MET A 50 4.25 10.47 -2.15
N PHE A 51 4.63 11.66 -1.68
CA PHE A 51 3.73 12.78 -1.41
C PHE A 51 3.28 13.53 -2.67
N ILE A 52 3.97 13.36 -3.80
CA ILE A 52 3.64 14.03 -5.07
C ILE A 52 3.43 13.04 -6.22
N ARG A 53 3.87 11.80 -6.06
CA ARG A 53 3.79 10.75 -7.08
C ARG A 53 2.37 10.44 -7.53
N TYR A 54 1.39 10.59 -6.64
CA TYR A 54 0.00 10.24 -6.88
C TYR A 54 -0.87 11.49 -6.94
N PRO A 55 -1.23 12.00 -8.13
CA PRO A 55 -2.07 13.20 -8.26
C PRO A 55 -3.46 13.06 -7.64
N THR A 56 -3.91 11.83 -7.42
CA THR A 56 -5.19 11.50 -6.80
C THR A 56 -5.17 11.60 -5.27
N LEU A 57 -4.00 11.80 -4.66
CA LEU A 57 -3.83 11.93 -3.21
C LEU A 57 -3.35 13.33 -2.87
N ASN A 58 -4.01 13.95 -1.88
CA ASN A 58 -3.59 15.20 -1.29
C ASN A 58 -2.99 14.92 0.08
N PHE A 59 -1.76 15.40 0.31
CA PHE A 59 -1.11 15.31 1.60
C PHE A 59 -1.02 16.70 2.26
N PRO A 60 -1.22 16.80 3.59
CA PRO A 60 -1.69 15.74 4.49
C PRO A 60 -3.16 15.37 4.23
N MET A 61 -3.49 14.07 4.27
CA MET A 61 -4.85 13.57 4.06
C MET A 61 -5.77 14.02 5.19
N ASP A 62 -6.97 14.51 4.86
CA ASP A 62 -7.95 15.03 5.83
C ASP A 62 -9.18 14.15 5.98
N THR A 63 -9.44 13.30 5.00
CA THR A 63 -10.65 12.47 4.93
C THR A 63 -10.34 10.97 4.98
N VAL A 64 -11.35 10.20 5.39
CA VAL A 64 -11.26 8.74 5.43
C VAL A 64 -11.17 8.14 4.02
N ASP A 65 -11.85 8.74 3.05
CA ASP A 65 -11.82 8.32 1.64
C ASP A 65 -10.40 8.44 1.04
N GLU A 66 -9.68 9.51 1.36
CA GLU A 66 -8.27 9.65 0.98
C GLU A 66 -7.38 8.56 1.62
N MET A 67 -7.65 8.21 2.88
CA MET A 67 -6.95 7.12 3.57
C MET A 67 -7.22 5.76 2.90
N GLU A 68 -8.46 5.49 2.48
CA GLU A 68 -8.84 4.25 1.80
C GLU A 68 -8.20 4.17 0.39
N LYS A 69 -8.13 5.29 -0.34
CA LYS A 69 -7.38 5.38 -1.61
C LYS A 69 -5.88 5.14 -1.41
N PHE A 70 -5.31 5.71 -0.34
CA PHE A 70 -3.91 5.48 0.02
C PHE A 70 -3.65 4.01 0.31
N ASP A 71 -4.52 3.36 1.09
CA ASP A 71 -4.40 1.94 1.41
C ASP A 71 -4.48 1.07 0.13
N TYR A 72 -5.34 1.44 -0.83
CA TYR A 72 -5.43 0.77 -2.14
C TYR A 72 -4.14 0.88 -2.95
N ILE A 73 -3.56 2.09 -3.06
CA ILE A 73 -2.30 2.31 -3.79
C ILE A 73 -1.15 1.54 -3.12
N MET A 74 -1.07 1.61 -1.79
CA MET A 74 -0.01 0.96 -1.01
C MET A 74 -0.20 -0.55 -0.83
N ALA A 75 -1.24 -1.15 -1.44
CA ALA A 75 -1.36 -2.59 -1.56
C ALA A 75 -0.28 -3.17 -2.50
N ASN A 76 0.27 -2.34 -3.40
CA ASN A 76 1.42 -2.72 -4.22
C ASN A 76 2.71 -2.75 -3.38
N GLU A 77 3.41 -3.88 -3.38
CA GLU A 77 4.63 -4.08 -2.58
C GLU A 77 5.76 -3.13 -2.96
N ASN A 78 5.91 -2.80 -4.26
CA ASN A 78 6.93 -1.87 -4.72
C ASN A 78 6.65 -0.46 -4.20
N ASP A 79 5.41 0.00 -4.29
CA ASP A 79 5.02 1.34 -3.83
C ASP A 79 5.15 1.46 -2.30
N SER A 80 4.77 0.41 -1.56
CA SER A 80 4.98 0.35 -0.11
C SER A 80 6.46 0.34 0.24
N SER A 81 7.30 -0.44 -0.46
CA SER A 81 8.74 -0.53 -0.19
C SER A 81 9.45 0.79 -0.48
N GLU A 82 9.14 1.43 -1.61
CA GLU A 82 9.70 2.74 -1.96
C GLU A 82 9.30 3.82 -0.94
N SER A 83 8.04 3.79 -0.48
CA SER A 83 7.56 4.69 0.58
C SER A 83 8.28 4.46 1.90
N ILE A 84 8.55 3.20 2.28
CA ILE A 84 9.34 2.87 3.47
C ILE A 84 10.76 3.43 3.34
N ASP A 85 11.38 3.26 2.18
CA ASP A 85 12.74 3.73 1.89
C ASP A 85 12.84 5.25 1.97
N GLU A 86 11.88 5.96 1.39
CA GLU A 86 11.78 7.40 1.47
C GLU A 86 11.57 7.87 2.92
N LEU A 87 10.57 7.32 3.61
CA LEU A 87 10.20 7.75 4.95
C LEU A 87 11.29 7.44 6.00
N SER A 88 12.08 6.38 5.79
CA SER A 88 13.22 6.06 6.66
C SER A 88 14.26 7.19 6.74
N LYS A 89 14.32 8.06 5.73
CA LYS A 89 15.28 9.18 5.65
C LYS A 89 14.86 10.42 6.44
N TYR A 90 13.64 10.49 6.96
CA TYR A 90 13.15 11.67 7.70
C TYR A 90 13.85 11.89 9.05
N GLY A 91 14.47 10.84 9.59
CA GLY A 91 15.24 10.86 10.82
C GLY A 91 14.46 11.30 12.06
N GLY A 92 15.15 11.36 13.19
CA GLY A 92 14.58 11.74 14.47
C GLY A 92 15.47 11.24 15.60
N THR A 93 15.64 12.05 16.64
CA THR A 93 16.49 11.69 17.78
C THR A 93 15.92 10.53 18.60
N ILE A 94 14.60 10.38 18.61
CA ILE A 94 13.88 9.30 19.27
C ILE A 94 12.72 8.84 18.39
N CYS A 95 12.28 7.59 18.57
CA CYS A 95 11.17 6.97 17.82
C CYS A 95 9.93 7.87 17.73
N TYR A 96 9.51 8.51 18.83
CA TYR A 96 8.35 9.40 18.82
C TYR A 96 8.54 10.63 17.92
N ASN A 97 9.75 11.22 17.89
CA ASN A 97 10.02 12.39 17.05
C ASN A 97 10.00 12.01 15.56
N PHE A 98 10.53 10.84 15.22
CA PHE A 98 10.46 10.28 13.87
C PHE A 98 8.99 10.08 13.44
N VAL A 99 8.21 9.35 14.24
CA VAL A 99 6.78 9.10 13.97
C VAL A 99 5.99 10.41 13.85
N LYS A 100 6.25 11.37 14.75
CA LYS A 100 5.62 12.68 14.71
C LYS A 100 5.90 13.41 13.40
N ARG A 101 7.15 13.40 12.92
CA ARG A 101 7.53 14.07 11.66
C ARG A 101 6.76 13.51 10.48
N ILE A 102 6.73 12.18 10.34
CA ILE A 102 6.03 11.53 9.24
C ILE A 102 4.52 11.75 9.33
N LEU A 103 3.90 11.44 10.47
CA LEU A 103 2.44 11.53 10.57
C LEU A 103 1.91 12.97 10.41
N THR A 104 2.69 13.99 10.76
CA THR A 104 2.28 15.40 10.59
C THR A 104 2.21 15.81 9.12
N ILE A 105 3.01 15.22 8.24
CA ILE A 105 2.95 15.47 6.79
C ILE A 105 2.01 14.49 6.07
N SER A 106 1.75 13.31 6.66
CA SER A 106 0.89 12.31 6.04
C SER A 106 -0.60 12.55 6.28
N ILE A 107 -1.01 12.93 7.50
CA ILE A 107 -2.43 13.04 7.88
C ILE A 107 -2.70 14.25 8.78
N THR A 108 -3.89 14.84 8.66
CA THR A 108 -4.28 15.95 9.52
C THR A 108 -4.72 15.47 10.91
N ASN A 109 -4.82 16.42 11.86
CA ASN A 109 -5.42 16.12 13.17
C ASN A 109 -6.93 15.82 13.07
N ASN A 110 -7.62 16.35 12.04
CA ASN A 110 -9.04 16.10 11.81
C ASN A 110 -9.26 14.62 11.46
N LEU A 111 -8.46 14.10 10.53
CA LEU A 111 -8.45 12.69 10.18
C LEU A 111 -8.00 11.83 11.36
N ALA A 112 -6.85 12.17 11.97
CA ALA A 112 -6.27 11.40 13.08
C ALA A 112 -7.23 11.21 14.27
N ARG A 113 -8.10 12.19 14.55
CA ARG A 113 -9.13 12.11 15.60
C ARG A 113 -10.08 10.93 15.40
N GLN A 114 -10.37 10.54 14.16
CA GLN A 114 -11.28 9.46 13.79
C GLN A 114 -10.68 8.07 14.03
N TYR A 115 -9.37 8.00 14.28
CA TYR A 115 -8.64 6.76 14.48
C TYR A 115 -8.20 6.59 15.93
N SER A 116 -8.06 5.33 16.32
CA SER A 116 -7.20 4.91 17.42
C SER A 116 -6.39 3.72 16.97
N PHE A 117 -5.27 3.43 17.63
CA PHE A 117 -4.39 2.36 17.16
C PHE A 117 -5.12 1.02 16.99
N TYR A 118 -5.93 0.61 17.98
CA TYR A 118 -6.71 -0.63 17.97
C TYR A 118 -8.24 -0.45 17.75
N GLY A 119 -8.70 0.73 17.30
CA GLY A 119 -10.13 0.93 17.02
C GLY A 119 -11.06 0.97 18.25
N ARG A 120 -10.58 1.50 19.38
CA ARG A 120 -11.36 1.60 20.62
C ARG A 120 -12.30 2.81 20.60
N LYS A 121 -13.40 2.72 21.36
CA LYS A 121 -14.40 3.79 21.56
C LYS A 121 -15.07 4.27 20.25
N GLY A 122 -15.43 3.33 19.37
CA GLY A 122 -16.09 3.62 18.09
C GLY A 122 -15.18 4.26 17.03
N LYS A 123 -13.87 4.33 17.28
CA LYS A 123 -12.88 4.84 16.32
C LYS A 123 -12.42 3.74 15.37
N ARG A 124 -11.91 4.12 14.20
CA ARG A 124 -11.30 3.20 13.24
C ARG A 124 -9.95 2.68 13.74
N SER A 125 -9.58 1.47 13.33
CA SER A 125 -8.31 0.81 13.68
C SER A 125 -7.17 1.29 12.78
N PHE A 126 -6.21 2.02 13.34
CA PHE A 126 -5.08 2.54 12.55
C PHE A 126 -4.03 1.47 12.23
N HIS A 127 -3.79 0.50 13.11
CA HIS A 127 -2.74 -0.52 12.91
C HIS A 127 -2.95 -1.38 11.64
N LEU A 128 -4.19 -1.46 11.15
CA LEU A 128 -4.52 -2.21 9.92
C LEU A 128 -4.19 -1.44 8.64
N SER A 129 -4.10 -0.11 8.72
CA SER A 129 -3.81 0.74 7.55
C SER A 129 -2.40 0.52 7.03
N SER A 130 -2.22 0.75 5.73
CA SER A 130 -0.92 0.72 5.07
C SER A 130 -0.01 1.79 5.63
N LEU A 131 -0.53 2.98 5.97
CA LEU A 131 0.28 4.05 6.56
C LEU A 131 0.89 3.63 7.89
N SER A 132 0.14 2.96 8.76
CA SER A 132 0.68 2.46 10.03
C SER A 132 1.81 1.46 9.80
N LYS A 133 1.61 0.50 8.89
CA LYS A 133 2.61 -0.53 8.57
C LYS A 133 3.88 0.09 7.99
N ILE A 134 3.71 1.05 7.07
CA ILE A 134 4.81 1.79 6.44
C ILE A 134 5.59 2.58 7.50
N VAL A 135 4.92 3.35 8.37
CA VAL A 135 5.59 4.16 9.40
C VAL A 135 6.37 3.29 10.38
N VAL A 136 5.81 2.16 10.81
CA VAL A 136 6.48 1.24 11.73
C VAL A 136 7.71 0.59 11.08
N ARG A 137 7.59 0.11 9.84
CA ARG A 137 8.73 -0.45 9.09
C ARG A 137 9.79 0.60 8.77
N ALA A 138 9.40 1.83 8.47
CA ALA A 138 10.33 2.93 8.24
C ALA A 138 11.10 3.28 9.51
N ALA A 139 10.47 3.23 10.70
CA ALA A 139 11.14 3.45 11.98
C ALA A 139 12.18 2.36 12.30
N GLU A 140 11.84 1.11 12.01
CA GLU A 140 12.77 -0.01 12.13
C GLU A 140 13.95 0.14 11.17
N LYS A 141 13.68 0.42 9.89
CA LYS A 141 14.72 0.62 8.87
C LYS A 141 15.63 1.80 9.18
N ALA A 142 15.09 2.87 9.77
CA ALA A 142 15.87 4.03 10.20
C ALA A 142 16.69 3.79 11.48
N GLY A 143 16.52 2.65 12.15
CA GLY A 143 17.21 2.34 13.41
C GLY A 143 16.79 3.22 14.59
N VAL A 144 15.64 3.89 14.51
CA VAL A 144 15.15 4.81 15.57
C VAL A 144 14.25 4.14 16.60
N SER A 145 13.79 2.92 16.33
CA SER A 145 13.01 2.09 17.24
C SER A 145 13.81 0.84 17.66
N LYS A 146 13.77 0.48 18.93
CA LYS A 146 14.37 -0.75 19.47
C LYS A 146 13.64 -2.00 19.01
N ASN A 147 12.33 -1.89 18.78
CA ASN A 147 11.47 -2.96 18.30
C ASN A 147 10.16 -2.39 17.73
N TYR A 148 9.38 -3.24 17.06
CA TYR A 148 8.06 -2.92 16.52
C TYR A 148 7.15 -2.24 17.55
N LYS A 149 7.08 -2.78 18.77
CA LYS A 149 6.18 -2.28 19.82
C LYS A 149 6.47 -0.83 20.22
N GLU A 150 7.73 -0.41 20.20
CA GLU A 150 8.10 0.99 20.48
C GLU A 150 7.54 1.93 19.39
N ALA A 151 7.68 1.56 18.12
CA ALA A 151 7.12 2.33 17.01
C ALA A 151 5.58 2.38 17.05
N GLU A 152 4.92 1.25 17.31
CA GLU A 152 3.47 1.20 17.51
C GLU A 152 3.00 2.09 18.66
N SER A 153 3.70 2.03 19.80
CA SER A 153 3.40 2.85 20.98
C SER A 153 3.57 4.35 20.70
N ALA A 154 4.56 4.71 19.88
CA ALA A 154 4.78 6.08 19.44
C ALA A 154 3.64 6.55 18.51
N VAL A 155 3.21 5.74 17.55
CA VAL A 155 2.05 6.00 16.68
C VAL A 155 0.78 6.16 17.51
N GLN A 156 0.52 5.24 18.43
CA GLN A 156 -0.63 5.28 19.33
C GLN A 156 -0.64 6.57 20.16
N SER A 157 0.51 6.95 20.72
CA SER A 157 0.66 8.18 21.51
C SER A 157 0.39 9.43 20.68
N TRP A 158 0.88 9.46 19.44
CA TRP A 158 0.62 10.56 18.52
C TRP A 158 -0.87 10.64 18.15
N LEU A 159 -1.54 9.53 17.86
CA LEU A 159 -2.98 9.51 17.55
C LEU A 159 -3.84 9.97 18.74
N LYS A 160 -3.50 9.52 19.96
CA LYS A 160 -4.23 9.88 21.19
C LYS A 160 -4.31 11.39 21.39
N ARG A 161 -3.22 12.10 21.07
CA ARG A 161 -3.08 13.56 21.24
C ARG A 161 -3.63 14.38 20.08
N SER A 162 -4.30 13.76 19.10
CA SER A 162 -4.89 14.47 17.95
C SER A 162 -5.89 15.56 18.36
N VAL A 163 -6.74 15.28 19.35
CA VAL A 163 -7.73 16.23 19.88
C VAL A 163 -7.05 17.42 20.58
N GLU A 164 -6.06 17.14 21.44
CA GLU A 164 -5.25 18.19 22.09
C GLU A 164 -4.59 19.12 21.06
N ARG A 165 -4.01 18.54 19.99
CA ARG A 165 -3.37 19.31 18.92
C ARG A 165 -4.37 20.13 18.10
N LEU A 166 -5.59 19.66 17.94
CA LEU A 166 -6.65 20.39 17.24
C LEU A 166 -7.07 21.63 18.05
N ASN A 167 -7.41 21.43 19.32
CA ASN A 167 -7.80 22.52 20.23
C ASN A 167 -6.70 23.56 20.41
N ALA A 168 -5.43 23.13 20.53
CA ALA A 168 -4.29 24.04 20.64
C ALA A 168 -4.06 24.88 19.36
N LYS A 169 -4.49 24.39 18.19
CA LYS A 169 -4.41 25.13 16.92
C LYS A 169 -5.52 26.17 16.84
N ASP A 170 -6.71 25.84 17.32
CA ASP A 170 -7.87 26.75 17.32
C ASP A 170 -7.65 27.91 18.31
N ASN A 171 -7.12 27.63 19.50
CA ASN A 171 -6.79 28.64 20.51
C ASN A 171 -5.65 29.61 20.08
N LYS A 172 -4.84 29.25 19.08
CA LYS A 172 -3.79 30.13 18.52
C LYS A 172 -4.27 30.99 17.35
N ARG A 173 -5.46 30.69 16.82
CA ARG A 173 -6.09 31.41 15.70
C ARG A 173 -7.10 32.46 16.18
N GLN A 174 -7.46 32.42 17.46
CA GLN A 174 -8.19 33.47 18.18
C GLN A 174 -7.18 34.45 18.77
#